data_AF-A0AAV2D4D2-F1
#
_entry.id   AF-A0AAV2D4D2-F1
#
_cell.length_a   1.000
_cell.length_b   1.000
_cell.length_c   1.000
_cell.angle_alpha   90.00
_cell.angle_beta   90.00
_cell.angle_gamma   90.00
#
_symmetry.space_group_name_H-M   'P 1'
#
loop_
_entity.id
_entity.type
_entity.pdbx_description
1 polymer ?
#
loop_
_entity_poly.entity_id
_entity_poly.type
_entity_poly.pdbx_seq_one_letter_code
_entity_poly.pdbx_strand_id
1 'polypeptide(L)'
;MQVTGGGGYTKENVARCWTVETGVLLDTELPNKIPENEYLEYFAPDYSLKIPSRLIENFNSKSYLSTIKVQVMENMRHIQHAPSVQMQEVPPDFHIPDFDEDEQNPDERMDQHAQDKQIQRDDECYNGDNDNDHPAGS
;
A
#
# COMPACT_ATOMS: atom_id res chain seq x y z
N MET A 1 -3.25 -0.97 3.99
CA MET A 1 -3.96 -0.89 2.70
C MET A 1 -3.02 -0.26 1.70
N GLN A 2 -2.75 -0.91 0.57
CA GLN A 2 -1.97 -0.33 -0.52
C GLN A 2 -2.93 0.05 -1.64
N VAL A 3 -2.84 1.29 -2.14
CA VAL A 3 -3.68 1.78 -3.22
C VAL A 3 -2.78 2.02 -4.43
N THR A 4 -3.15 1.41 -5.54
CA THR A 4 -2.42 1.54 -6.81
C THR A 4 -3.38 2.06 -7.88
N GLY A 5 -2.83 2.79 -8.84
CA GLY A 5 -3.58 3.15 -10.04
C GLY A 5 -3.88 1.95 -10.94
N GLY A 6 -4.29 2.24 -12.17
CA GLY A 6 -4.61 1.24 -13.18
C GLY A 6 -4.95 1.91 -14.51
N GLY A 7 -5.69 1.19 -15.37
CA GLY A 7 -6.12 1.71 -16.66
C GLY A 7 -7.09 2.89 -16.56
N GLY A 8 -7.00 3.81 -17.51
CA GLY A 8 -7.92 4.92 -17.67
C GLY A 8 -7.55 5.74 -18.90
N TYR A 9 -8.47 5.87 -19.85
CA TYR A 9 -8.14 6.34 -21.21
C TYR A 9 -8.65 7.76 -21.51
N THR A 10 -9.32 8.39 -20.54
CA THR A 10 -9.67 9.82 -20.57
C THR A 10 -8.91 10.47 -19.44
N LYS A 11 -7.74 11.04 -19.74
CA LYS A 11 -6.76 11.53 -18.75
C LYS A 11 -7.35 12.52 -17.74
N GLU A 12 -8.29 13.35 -18.18
CA GLU A 12 -8.99 14.32 -17.35
C GLU A 12 -9.85 13.63 -16.29
N ASN A 13 -10.51 12.53 -16.68
CA ASN A 13 -11.34 11.74 -15.77
C ASN A 13 -10.48 10.89 -14.83
N VAL A 14 -9.32 10.42 -15.29
CA VAL A 14 -8.34 9.73 -14.44
C VAL A 14 -7.85 10.67 -13.34
N ALA A 15 -7.42 11.88 -13.71
CA ALA A 15 -6.98 12.89 -12.74
C ALA A 15 -8.07 13.23 -11.72
N ARG A 16 -9.33 13.43 -12.17
CA ARG A 16 -10.48 13.65 -11.28
C ARG A 16 -10.70 12.46 -10.33
N CYS A 17 -10.70 11.24 -10.87
CA CYS A 17 -10.95 10.01 -10.11
C CYS A 17 -9.94 9.84 -8.98
N TRP A 18 -8.64 9.86 -9.30
CA TRP A 18 -7.59 9.66 -8.30
C TRP A 18 -7.53 10.81 -7.29
N THR A 19 -7.84 12.04 -7.69
CA THR A 19 -7.93 13.18 -6.77
C THR A 19 -9.05 12.95 -5.75
N VAL A 20 -10.24 12.55 -6.19
CA VAL A 20 -11.37 12.24 -5.30
C VAL A 20 -11.06 11.05 -4.41
N GLU A 21 -10.51 9.97 -4.96
CA GLU A 21 -10.15 8.77 -4.20
C GLU A 21 -9.10 9.09 -3.13
N THR A 22 -8.11 9.93 -3.43
CA THR A 22 -7.14 10.40 -2.43
C THR A 22 -7.81 11.20 -1.32
N GLY A 23 -8.80 12.05 -1.64
CA GLY A 23 -9.63 12.71 -0.62
C GLY A 23 -10.34 11.71 0.30
N VAL A 24 -10.90 10.63 -0.26
CA VAL A 24 -11.53 9.54 0.52
C VAL A 24 -10.52 8.83 1.43
N LEU A 25 -9.31 8.56 0.94
CA LEU A 25 -8.25 7.93 1.75
C LEU A 25 -7.83 8.79 2.95
N LEU A 26 -7.90 10.10 2.79
CA LEU A 26 -7.58 11.09 3.82
C LEU A 26 -8.81 11.51 4.64
N ASP A 27 -9.97 10.88 4.42
CA ASP A 27 -11.26 11.24 5.02
C ASP A 27 -11.56 12.75 4.92
N THR A 28 -11.28 13.33 3.75
CA THR A 28 -11.36 14.77 3.49
C THR A 28 -12.29 15.06 2.32
N GLU A 29 -13.27 15.94 2.55
CA GLU A 29 -14.18 16.39 1.50
C GLU A 29 -13.51 17.46 0.62
N LEU A 30 -13.47 17.23 -0.69
CA LEU A 30 -12.87 18.14 -1.66
C LEU A 30 -13.92 19.07 -2.30
N PRO A 31 -13.59 20.35 -2.53
CA PRO A 31 -14.46 21.25 -3.26
C PRO A 31 -14.63 20.79 -4.71
N ASN A 32 -15.80 21.02 -5.28
CA ASN A 32 -16.07 20.61 -6.67
C ASN A 32 -15.32 21.47 -7.71
N LYS A 33 -14.92 22.69 -7.37
CA LYS A 33 -14.17 23.58 -8.27
C LYS A 33 -12.70 23.17 -8.27
N ILE A 34 -12.13 22.94 -9.45
CA ILE A 34 -10.71 22.61 -9.59
C ILE A 34 -9.88 23.88 -9.31
N PRO A 35 -8.85 23.80 -8.45
CA PRO A 35 -7.95 24.93 -8.18
C PRO A 35 -7.11 25.28 -9.41
N GLU A 36 -6.64 26.52 -9.49
CA GLU A 36 -5.74 26.95 -10.57
C GLU A 36 -4.45 26.12 -10.56
N ASN A 37 -4.08 25.60 -11.73
CA ASN A 37 -2.88 24.81 -11.97
C ASN A 37 -2.51 24.85 -13.46
N GLU A 38 -1.30 24.40 -13.80
CA GLU A 38 -0.77 24.40 -15.18
C GLU A 38 -1.60 23.58 -16.18
N TYR A 39 -2.43 22.66 -15.68
CA TYR A 39 -3.25 21.74 -16.46
C TYR A 39 -4.74 22.10 -16.44
N LEU A 40 -5.11 23.26 -15.88
CA LEU A 40 -6.52 23.63 -15.67
C LEU A 40 -7.33 23.61 -16.98
N GLU A 41 -6.71 24.01 -18.10
CA GLU A 41 -7.36 24.05 -19.42
C GLU A 41 -7.88 22.68 -19.89
N TYR A 42 -7.27 21.57 -19.43
CA TYR A 42 -7.77 20.23 -19.75
C TYR A 42 -9.15 19.94 -19.14
N PHE A 43 -9.55 20.69 -18.11
CA PHE A 43 -10.81 20.49 -17.41
C PHE A 43 -11.95 21.42 -17.90
N ALA A 44 -11.70 22.19 -18.96
CA ALA A 44 -12.73 23.00 -19.61
C ALA A 44 -13.89 22.12 -20.15
N PRO A 45 -15.12 22.67 -20.27
CA PRO A 45 -15.51 24.05 -19.96
C PRO A 45 -15.89 24.27 -18.49
N ASP A 46 -16.15 23.20 -17.74
CA ASP A 46 -16.79 23.30 -16.43
C ASP A 46 -15.80 23.50 -15.27
N TYR A 47 -14.51 23.17 -15.48
CA TYR A 47 -13.44 23.26 -14.47
C TYR A 47 -13.82 22.60 -13.13
N SER A 48 -14.56 21.49 -13.21
CA SER A 48 -15.15 20.80 -12.07
C SER A 48 -14.61 19.39 -11.89
N LEU A 49 -14.60 18.95 -10.63
CA LEU A 49 -14.13 17.65 -10.19
C LEU A 49 -15.17 16.56 -10.48
N LYS A 50 -16.46 16.87 -10.32
CA LYS A 50 -17.58 15.96 -10.62
C LYS A 50 -17.89 15.97 -12.12
N ILE A 51 -18.00 14.79 -12.70
CA ILE A 51 -18.33 14.60 -14.11
C ILE A 51 -19.87 14.48 -14.25
N PRO A 52 -20.50 15.16 -15.22
CA PRO A 52 -21.93 14.99 -15.47
C PRO A 52 -22.23 13.55 -15.93
N SER A 53 -23.29 12.97 -15.37
CA SER A 53 -23.77 11.64 -15.75
C SER A 53 -24.18 11.62 -17.22
N ARG A 54 -23.64 10.67 -17.98
CA ARG A 54 -24.11 10.38 -19.34
C ARG A 54 -25.26 9.40 -19.29
N LEU A 55 -26.30 9.65 -20.07
CA LEU A 55 -27.42 8.72 -20.23
C LEU A 55 -26.98 7.57 -21.15
N ILE A 56 -26.31 6.58 -20.57
CA ILE A 56 -25.97 5.32 -21.25
C ILE A 56 -26.93 4.26 -20.71
N GLU A 57 -27.54 3.50 -21.62
CA GLU A 57 -28.44 2.43 -21.24
C GLU A 57 -27.71 1.36 -20.42
N ASN A 58 -28.31 0.98 -19.28
CA ASN A 58 -27.76 -0.03 -18.41
C ASN A 58 -28.28 -1.42 -18.77
N PHE A 59 -27.44 -2.21 -19.44
CA PHE A 59 -27.75 -3.60 -19.80
C PHE A 59 -27.60 -4.61 -18.64
N ASN A 60 -27.17 -4.16 -17.45
CA ASN A 60 -27.02 -5.02 -16.28
C ASN A 60 -28.37 -5.20 -15.57
N SER A 61 -29.15 -6.18 -16.00
CA SER A 61 -30.42 -6.52 -15.36
C SER A 61 -30.21 -7.03 -13.92
N LYS A 62 -31.19 -6.80 -13.04
CA LYS A 62 -31.10 -7.25 -11.64
C LYS A 62 -30.97 -8.77 -11.51
N SER A 63 -31.66 -9.53 -12.37
CA SER A 63 -31.58 -10.99 -12.39
C SER A 63 -30.19 -11.47 -12.78
N TYR A 64 -29.56 -10.86 -13.81
CA TYR A 64 -28.20 -11.18 -14.24
C TYR A 64 -27.18 -10.98 -13.11
N LEU A 65 -27.21 -9.81 -12.45
CA LEU A 65 -26.33 -9.50 -11.33
C LEU A 65 -26.55 -10.45 -10.14
N SER A 66 -27.81 -10.79 -9.84
CA SER A 66 -28.14 -11.72 -8.77
C SER A 66 -27.57 -13.11 -9.01
N THR A 67 -27.65 -13.63 -10.24
CA THR A 67 -27.08 -14.93 -10.62
C THR A 67 -25.56 -14.95 -10.41
N ILE A 68 -24.84 -13.94 -10.90
CA ILE A 68 -23.38 -13.84 -10.71
C ILE A 68 -23.02 -13.77 -9.23
N LYS A 69 -23.75 -12.96 -8.44
CA LYS A 69 -23.52 -12.84 -7.00
C LYS A 69 -23.62 -14.20 -6.30
N VAL A 70 -24.65 -14.99 -6.58
CA VAL A 70 -24.84 -16.32 -5.98
C VAL A 70 -23.67 -17.23 -6.34
N GLN A 71 -23.24 -17.24 -7.61
CA GLN A 71 -22.11 -18.04 -8.06
C GLN A 71 -20.80 -17.66 -7.37
N VAL A 72 -20.51 -16.35 -7.26
CA VAL A 72 -19.30 -15.87 -6.54
C VAL A 72 -19.34 -16.28 -5.06
N MET A 73 -20.49 -16.13 -4.39
CA MET A 73 -20.64 -16.52 -2.99
C MET A 73 -20.46 -18.03 -2.80
N GLU A 74 -20.95 -18.84 -3.73
CA GLU A 74 -20.73 -20.29 -3.69
C GLU A 74 -19.26 -20.64 -3.89
N ASN A 75 -18.56 -20.00 -4.83
CA ASN A 75 -17.12 -20.18 -5.00
C ASN A 75 -16.34 -19.84 -3.71
N MET A 76 -16.70 -18.74 -3.03
CA MET A 76 -16.06 -18.34 -1.78
C MET A 76 -16.23 -19.37 -0.66
N ARG A 77 -17.34 -20.12 -0.62
CA ARG A 77 -17.56 -21.19 0.38
C ARG A 77 -16.57 -22.34 0.27
N HIS A 78 -16.00 -22.55 -0.90
CA HIS A 78 -15.02 -23.61 -1.16
C HIS A 78 -13.61 -23.24 -0.69
N ILE A 79 -13.37 -21.97 -0.37
CA ILE A 79 -12.12 -21.53 0.25
C ILE A 79 -12.14 -22.03 1.70
N GLN A 80 -11.12 -22.79 2.11
CA GLN A 80 -11.00 -23.25 3.49
C GLN A 80 -10.97 -22.04 4.42
N HIS A 81 -11.91 -22.02 5.36
CA HIS A 81 -11.94 -21.00 6.39
C HIS A 81 -10.71 -21.21 7.28
N ALA A 82 -9.85 -20.20 7.41
CA ALA A 82 -8.85 -20.22 8.47
C ALA A 82 -9.61 -20.13 9.81
N PRO A 83 -9.44 -21.09 10.74
CA PRO A 83 -9.97 -20.92 12.09
C PRO A 83 -9.44 -19.59 12.63
N SER A 84 -10.32 -18.79 13.22
CA SER A 84 -10.00 -17.47 13.74
C SER A 84 -8.79 -17.57 14.65
N VAL A 85 -7.63 -17.08 14.18
CA VAL A 85 -6.46 -16.91 15.04
C VAL A 85 -6.82 -15.76 15.96
N GLN A 86 -7.16 -16.07 17.21
CA GLN A 86 -7.38 -15.07 18.22
C GLN A 86 -6.07 -14.30 18.40
N MET A 87 -6.12 -12.98 18.24
CA MET A 87 -4.96 -12.12 18.51
C MET A 87 -4.54 -12.37 19.96
N GLN A 88 -3.36 -12.97 20.15
CA GLN A 88 -2.74 -13.17 21.45
C GLN A 88 -1.63 -12.15 21.61
N GLU A 89 -1.55 -11.55 22.79
CA GLU A 89 -0.47 -10.64 23.15
C GLU A 89 0.86 -11.41 23.05
N VAL A 90 1.84 -10.82 22.37
CA VAL A 90 3.17 -11.42 22.23
C VAL A 90 3.71 -11.60 23.65
N PRO A 91 4.17 -12.81 24.04
CA PRO A 91 4.85 -12.99 25.31
C PRO A 91 5.98 -11.96 25.44
N PRO A 92 6.22 -11.39 26.63
CA PRO A 92 7.33 -10.45 26.82
C PRO A 92 8.61 -11.08 26.29
N ASP A 93 9.39 -10.30 25.53
CA ASP A 93 10.71 -10.74 25.07
C ASP A 93 11.47 -11.33 26.26
N PHE A 94 11.91 -12.59 26.11
CA PHE A 94 12.81 -13.19 27.09
C PHE A 94 13.98 -12.24 27.25
N HIS A 95 14.32 -11.83 28.48
CA HIS A 95 15.48 -10.99 28.73
C HIS A 95 16.71 -11.64 28.08
N ILE A 96 17.10 -11.10 26.94
CA ILE A 96 18.35 -11.41 26.29
C ILE A 96 19.38 -10.61 27.11
N PRO A 97 20.33 -11.25 27.80
CA PRO A 97 21.41 -10.52 28.42
C PRO A 97 22.13 -9.71 27.34
N ASP A 98 22.42 -8.45 27.61
CA ASP A 98 23.24 -7.61 26.75
C ASP A 98 24.58 -8.33 26.54
N PHE A 99 24.86 -8.71 25.28
CA PHE A 99 26.13 -9.32 24.93
C PHE A 99 27.13 -8.19 24.74
N ASP A 100 27.97 -7.94 25.75
CA ASP A 100 29.12 -7.05 25.60
C ASP A 100 30.15 -7.71 24.68
N GLU A 101 30.22 -7.26 23.41
CA GLU A 101 31.18 -7.76 22.42
C GLU A 101 32.64 -7.54 22.86
N ASP A 102 32.89 -6.54 23.71
CA ASP A 102 34.21 -6.15 24.19
C ASP A 102 34.82 -7.11 25.24
N GLU A 103 34.04 -8.00 25.83
CA GLU A 103 34.51 -9.01 26.81
C GLU A 103 34.83 -10.37 26.19
N GLN A 104 34.65 -10.55 24.88
CA GLN A 104 34.86 -11.85 24.24
C GLN A 104 36.33 -12.14 23.97
N ASN A 105 36.79 -13.28 24.47
CA ASN A 105 38.13 -13.78 24.23
C ASN A 105 38.22 -14.31 22.78
N PRO A 106 39.11 -13.78 21.91
CA PRO A 106 39.18 -14.16 20.49
C PRO A 106 39.55 -15.63 20.23
N ASP A 107 40.05 -16.34 21.24
CA ASP A 107 40.36 -17.77 21.16
C ASP A 107 39.19 -18.68 21.60
N GLU A 108 38.08 -18.11 22.07
CA GLU A 108 36.88 -18.85 22.43
C GLU A 108 35.87 -18.89 21.28
N ARG A 109 35.35 -20.07 21.00
CA ARG A 109 34.38 -20.28 19.91
C ARG A 109 33.03 -19.71 20.35
N MET A 110 32.55 -18.68 19.67
CA MET A 110 31.23 -18.06 19.95
C MET A 110 30.11 -19.10 19.91
N ASP A 111 29.16 -18.97 20.83
CA ASP A 111 28.01 -19.86 20.93
C ASP A 111 27.09 -19.72 19.68
N GLN A 112 26.50 -20.84 19.25
CA GLN A 112 25.65 -20.89 18.05
C GLN A 112 24.47 -19.91 18.14
N HIS A 113 23.98 -19.65 19.35
CA HIS A 113 22.89 -18.71 19.60
C HIS A 113 23.29 -17.23 19.38
N ALA A 114 24.58 -16.89 19.46
CA ALA A 114 25.06 -15.56 19.14
C ALA A 114 25.20 -15.35 17.61
N GLN A 115 25.59 -16.41 16.89
CA GLN A 115 25.71 -16.38 15.42
C GLN A 115 24.36 -16.27 14.71
N ASP A 116 23.32 -16.98 15.21
CA ASP A 116 21.96 -16.90 14.66
C ASP A 116 21.30 -15.51 14.84
N LYS A 117 21.82 -14.67 15.75
CA LYS A 117 21.32 -13.29 15.92
C LYS A 117 21.95 -12.29 14.95
N GLN A 118 23.11 -12.61 14.37
CA GLN A 118 23.79 -11.77 13.36
C GLN A 118 23.37 -12.14 11.92
N ILE A 119 22.22 -12.80 11.73
CA ILE A 119 21.69 -13.06 10.39
C ILE A 119 21.21 -11.73 9.80
N GLN A 120 22.07 -11.09 9.02
CA GLN A 120 21.65 -10.05 8.07
C GLN A 120 20.71 -10.71 7.06
N ARG A 121 19.51 -10.17 6.92
CA ARG A 121 18.54 -10.68 5.96
C ARG A 121 18.97 -10.21 4.57
N ASP A 122 19.03 -11.12 3.60
CA ASP A 122 19.50 -10.83 2.23
C ASP A 122 18.68 -9.74 1.51
N ASP A 123 17.52 -9.35 2.04
CA ASP A 123 16.61 -8.31 1.56
C ASP A 123 16.86 -6.89 2.13
N GLU A 124 17.85 -6.70 3.00
CA GLU A 124 18.18 -5.38 3.57
C GLU A 124 19.12 -4.57 2.65
N CYS A 125 18.56 -3.62 1.89
CA CYS A 125 19.30 -2.66 1.05
C CYS A 125 19.98 -1.52 1.85
N TYR A 126 20.39 -1.75 3.11
CA TYR A 126 21.12 -0.77 3.90
C TYR A 126 22.62 -1.09 3.85
N ASN A 127 23.31 -0.56 2.84
CA ASN A 127 24.77 -0.57 2.83
C ASN A 127 25.23 0.57 3.75
N GLY A 128 25.56 0.25 5.02
CA GLY A 128 26.01 1.24 6.00
C GLY A 128 27.18 2.13 5.53
N ASP A 129 27.36 3.26 6.22
CA ASP A 129 28.49 4.22 6.32
C ASP A 129 29.42 4.44 5.11
N ASN A 130 28.98 4.15 3.90
CA ASN A 130 29.64 4.57 2.66
C ASN A 130 28.77 5.60 1.93
N ASP A 131 28.37 6.62 2.69
CA ASP A 131 28.01 7.93 2.15
C ASP A 131 29.26 8.52 1.51
N ASN A 132 29.30 8.56 0.17
CA ASN A 132 30.25 9.40 -0.54
C ASN A 132 29.46 10.50 -1.24
N ASP A 133 29.10 11.52 -0.47
CA ASP A 133 28.69 12.82 -1.00
C ASP A 133 29.78 13.31 -1.97
N HIS A 134 29.45 13.41 -3.26
CA HIS A 134 30.21 14.20 -4.21
C HIS A 134 29.29 15.25 -4.84
N PRO A 135 29.43 16.55 -4.50
CA PRO A 135 28.75 17.60 -5.22
C PRO A 135 29.51 17.86 -6.51
N ALA A 136 28.95 17.45 -7.65
CA ALA A 136 29.48 17.85 -8.95
C ALA A 136 28.63 19.00 -9.51
N GLY A 137 28.99 20.21 -9.10
CA GLY A 137 28.69 21.44 -9.84
C GLY A 137 29.97 21.99 -10.45
N SER A 138 29.98 22.12 -11.78
CA SER A 138 30.57 23.23 -12.58
C SER A 138 30.23 23.02 -14.04
#